data_AF-A0A2D8I4K3-F1
#
_entry.id   AF-A0A2D8I4K3-F1
#
_cell.length_a   1.000
_cell.length_b   1.000
_cell.length_c   1.000
_cell.angle_alpha   90.00
_cell.angle_beta   90.00
_cell.angle_gamma   90.00
#
_symmetry.space_group_name_H-M   'P 1'
#
loop_
_entity.id
_entity.type
_entity.pdbx_description
1 polymer ?
#
loop_
_entity_poly.entity_id
_entity_poly.type
_entity_poly.pdbx_seq_one_letter_code
_entity_poly.pdbx_strand_id
1 'polypeptide(L)'
;MDGNANKFGDFSAQQALGQWLHLVTINTVARTELYLNSSLFGNANYVSPNTNNFVIGKGGYTLDGLIDDVRIYDRALSTAEVQALYNMGQ
;
A
#
# COMPACT_ATOMS: atom_id res chain seq x y z
N MET A 1 -7.48 -12.67 -18.41
CA MET A 1 -7.40 -11.43 -17.61
C MET A 1 -8.68 -11.37 -16.80
N ASP A 2 -8.61 -11.60 -15.49
CA ASP A 2 -9.74 -12.01 -14.64
C ASP A 2 -10.62 -10.86 -14.10
N GLY A 3 -10.61 -9.70 -14.76
CA GLY A 3 -11.69 -8.71 -14.66
C GLY A 3 -11.96 -8.06 -13.30
N ASN A 4 -11.23 -8.42 -12.23
CA ASN A 4 -11.44 -7.83 -10.90
C ASN A 4 -10.41 -6.71 -10.67
N ALA A 5 -10.90 -5.46 -10.71
CA ALA A 5 -10.08 -4.25 -10.64
C ALA A 5 -9.41 -4.03 -9.28
N ASN A 6 -9.84 -4.74 -8.24
CA ASN A 6 -9.26 -4.64 -6.91
C ASN A 6 -8.77 -5.99 -6.42
N LYS A 7 -7.44 -6.14 -6.35
CA LYS A 7 -6.76 -7.37 -5.92
C LYS A 7 -6.63 -7.47 -4.39
N PHE A 8 -7.07 -6.45 -3.63
CA PHE A 8 -6.87 -6.36 -2.18
C PHE A 8 -8.17 -6.21 -1.37
N GLY A 9 -9.34 -6.03 -2.01
CA GLY A 9 -10.65 -5.85 -1.35
C GLY A 9 -11.11 -4.39 -1.30
N ASP A 10 -12.40 -4.16 -1.07
CA ASP A 10 -12.98 -2.81 -1.08
C ASP A 10 -12.46 -1.95 0.09
N PHE A 11 -11.80 -0.85 -0.23
CA PHE A 11 -11.20 0.11 0.72
C PHE A 11 -12.27 0.99 1.39
N SER A 12 -13.47 1.09 0.80
CA SER A 12 -14.50 2.07 1.18
C SER A 12 -15.12 1.82 2.56
N ALA A 13 -15.11 0.58 3.04
CA ALA A 13 -15.72 0.20 4.32
C ALA A 13 -14.84 0.54 5.55
N GLN A 14 -13.59 0.97 5.35
CA GLN A 14 -12.62 1.16 6.43
C GLN A 14 -12.08 2.59 6.58
N GLN A 15 -12.56 3.57 5.79
CA GLN A 15 -11.94 4.91 5.75
C GLN A 15 -12.95 6.04 5.88
N ALA A 16 -12.67 6.96 6.81
CA ALA A 16 -13.33 8.26 6.86
C ALA A 16 -12.55 9.26 5.99
N LEU A 17 -13.26 10.03 5.17
CA LEU A 17 -12.65 11.10 4.36
C LEU A 17 -11.96 12.13 5.28
N GLY A 18 -10.80 12.62 4.85
CA GLY A 18 -10.05 13.67 5.55
C GLY A 18 -9.15 13.18 6.69
N GLN A 19 -8.95 11.88 6.87
CA GLN A 19 -7.99 11.32 7.82
C GLN A 19 -6.69 10.91 7.13
N TRP A 20 -5.57 11.09 7.84
CA TRP A 20 -4.28 10.54 7.39
C TRP A 20 -4.29 9.02 7.50
N LEU A 21 -3.75 8.37 6.47
CA LEU A 21 -3.62 6.93 6.38
C LEU A 21 -2.18 6.58 6.08
N HIS A 22 -1.65 5.60 6.80
CA HIS A 22 -0.37 5.01 6.49
C HIS A 22 -0.59 3.79 5.59
N LEU A 23 0.00 3.81 4.40
CA LEU A 23 -0.11 2.75 3.40
C LEU A 23 1.26 2.11 3.19
N VAL A 24 1.33 0.79 3.28
CA VAL A 24 2.54 0.04 2.97
C VAL A 24 2.23 -1.11 2.02
N THR A 25 2.94 -1.13 0.89
CA THR A 25 2.91 -2.24 -0.06
C THR A 25 4.21 -3.01 0.03
N ILE A 26 4.14 -4.31 0.28
CA ILE A 26 5.30 -5.20 0.42
C ILE A 26 5.28 -6.21 -0.72
N ASN A 27 6.29 -6.19 -1.58
CA ASN A 27 6.49 -7.23 -2.58
C ASN A 27 7.38 -8.33 -2.01
N THR A 28 6.84 -9.53 -1.91
CA THR A 28 7.60 -10.76 -1.59
C THR A 28 7.87 -11.54 -2.88
N VAL A 29 8.58 -12.66 -2.77
CA VAL A 29 8.80 -13.57 -3.91
C VAL A 29 7.51 -14.24 -4.41
N ALA A 30 6.46 -14.32 -3.60
CA ALA A 30 5.24 -15.06 -3.92
C ALA A 30 4.01 -14.17 -4.13
N ARG A 31 3.97 -13.00 -3.49
CA ARG A 31 2.77 -12.14 -3.42
C ARG A 31 3.12 -10.70 -3.06
N THR A 32 2.19 -9.81 -3.34
CA THR A 32 2.16 -8.44 -2.81
C THR A 32 1.22 -8.38 -1.62
N GLU A 33 1.64 -7.75 -0.53
CA GLU A 33 0.85 -7.50 0.67
C GLU A 33 0.57 -6.00 0.79
N LEU A 34 -0.64 -5.64 1.21
CA LEU A 34 -1.06 -4.26 1.49
C LEU A 34 -1.42 -4.14 2.97
N TYR A 35 -0.77 -3.21 3.65
CA TYR A 35 -1.09 -2.81 5.01
C TYR A 35 -1.76 -1.44 5.00
N LEU A 36 -2.79 -1.32 5.83
CA LEU A 36 -3.47 -0.06 6.14
C LEU A 36 -3.22 0.24 7.62
N ASN A 37 -2.69 1.42 7.91
CA ASN A 37 -2.21 1.78 9.22
C ASN A 37 -1.13 0.80 9.71
N SER A 38 -1.42 0.05 10.76
CA SER A 38 -0.51 -0.93 11.38
C SER A 38 -0.89 -2.39 11.10
N SER A 39 -1.95 -2.64 10.33
CA SER A 39 -2.55 -3.97 10.15
C SER A 39 -2.56 -4.41 8.69
N LEU A 40 -2.39 -5.72 8.46
CA LEU A 40 -2.50 -6.31 7.13
C LEU A 40 -3.95 -6.17 6.65
N PHE A 41 -4.13 -5.47 5.53
CA PHE A 41 -5.43 -5.31 4.89
C PHE A 41 -5.75 -6.48 3.95
N GLY A 42 -4.78 -6.87 3.13
CA GLY A 42 -4.96 -7.94 2.16
C GLY A 42 -3.68 -8.32 1.43
N ASN A 43 -3.76 -9.37 0.63
CA ASN A 43 -2.67 -9.80 -0.22
C ASN A 43 -3.19 -10.25 -1.59
N ALA A 44 -2.36 -10.07 -2.61
CA ALA A 44 -2.61 -10.49 -3.98
C ALA A 44 -1.57 -11.52 -4.39
N ASN A 45 -1.99 -12.63 -5.00
CA ASN A 45 -1.11 -13.63 -5.63
C ASN A 45 -0.52 -13.10 -6.94
N TYR A 46 0.11 -11.93 -6.87
CA TYR A 46 0.74 -11.20 -7.94
C TYR A 46 1.95 -10.52 -7.34
N VAL A 47 3.07 -10.49 -8.07
CA VAL A 47 4.28 -9.76 -7.69
C VAL A 47 4.46 -8.64 -8.71
N SER A 48 4.48 -7.39 -8.23
CA SER A 48 4.67 -6.26 -9.13
C SER A 48 6.06 -6.31 -9.77
N PRO A 49 6.18 -6.27 -11.11
CA PRO A 49 7.47 -6.16 -11.77
C PRO A 49 8.15 -4.84 -11.39
N ASN A 50 9.46 -4.90 -11.12
CA ASN A 50 10.28 -3.76 -10.73
C ASN A 50 10.79 -2.91 -11.92
N THR A 51 10.27 -3.14 -13.12
CA THR A 51 10.72 -2.50 -14.36
C THR A 51 9.83 -1.33 -14.81
N ASN A 52 8.71 -1.09 -14.11
CA ASN A 52 7.78 -0.02 -14.44
C ASN A 52 8.14 1.27 -13.70
N ASN A 53 7.76 2.41 -14.28
CA ASN A 53 7.86 3.70 -13.59
C ASN A 53 7.04 3.65 -12.29
N PHE A 54 7.69 3.94 -11.16
CA PHE A 54 7.00 4.19 -9.90
C PHE A 54 6.48 5.63 -9.90
N VAL A 55 5.16 5.78 -9.80
CA VAL A 55 4.50 7.10 -9.83
C VAL A 55 3.73 7.29 -8.54
N ILE A 56 3.89 8.48 -7.95
CA ILE A 56 3.22 8.88 -6.71
C ILE A 56 2.16 9.94 -7.05
N GLY A 57 0.96 9.81 -6.46
CA GLY A 57 -0.14 10.76 -6.66
C GLY A 57 -0.84 10.69 -8.02
N LYS A 58 -0.44 9.76 -8.90
CA LYS A 58 -1.00 9.62 -10.25
C LYS A 58 -0.89 8.18 -10.78
N GLY A 59 -1.92 7.74 -11.50
CA GLY A 59 -2.00 6.44 -12.18
C GLY A 59 -3.19 6.40 -13.15
N GLY A 60 -4.09 5.42 -12.98
CA GLY A 60 -5.39 5.41 -13.68
C GLY A 60 -6.34 6.54 -13.23
N TYR A 61 -6.07 7.10 -12.04
CA TYR A 61 -6.72 8.28 -11.47
C TYR A 61 -5.64 9.20 -10.85
N THR A 62 -5.98 10.47 -10.65
CA THR A 62 -5.15 11.43 -9.91
C THR A 62 -5.61 11.45 -8.46
N LEU A 63 -4.66 11.47 -7.52
CA LEU A 63 -4.99 11.66 -6.10
C LEU A 63 -5.46 13.11 -5.88
N ASP A 64 -6.64 13.26 -5.27
CA ASP A 64 -7.12 14.52 -4.71
C ASP A 64 -6.94 14.46 -3.19
N GLY A 65 -5.76 14.87 -2.72
CA GLY A 65 -5.36 14.74 -1.33
C GLY A 65 -3.90 15.09 -1.09
N LEU A 66 -3.44 14.88 0.15
CA LEU A 66 -2.07 15.14 0.58
C LEU A 66 -1.28 13.82 0.69
N ILE A 67 0.02 13.88 0.41
CA ILE A 67 0.97 12.80 0.60
C ILE A 67 2.13 13.36 1.42
N ASP A 68 2.58 12.59 2.40
CA ASP A 68 3.77 12.90 3.17
C ASP A 68 4.57 11.62 3.44
N ASP A 69 5.84 11.78 3.82
CA ASP A 69 6.64 10.74 4.48
C ASP A 69 6.90 9.47 3.64
N VAL A 70 7.11 9.68 2.33
CA VAL A 70 7.35 8.61 1.34
C VAL A 70 8.68 7.91 1.59
N ARG A 71 8.65 6.58 1.72
CA ARG A 71 9.82 5.72 1.93
C ARG A 71 9.80 4.55 0.94
N ILE A 72 10.97 4.18 0.40
CA ILE A 72 11.16 3.04 -0.50
C ILE A 72 12.28 2.17 0.06
N TYR A 73 12.07 0.86 0.09
CA TYR A 73 13.03 -0.13 0.61
C TYR A 73 13.40 -1.14 -0.48
N ASP A 74 14.65 -1.60 -0.46
CA ASP A 74 15.18 -2.65 -1.33
C ASP A 74 14.93 -4.07 -0.79
N ARG A 75 14.16 -4.18 0.29
CA ARG A 75 13.79 -5.42 0.96
C ARG A 75 12.32 -5.43 1.36
N ALA A 76 11.78 -6.63 1.55
CA ALA A 76 10.48 -6.78 2.20
C ALA A 76 10.59 -6.38 3.68
N LEU A 77 9.65 -5.56 4.14
CA LEU A 77 9.50 -5.24 5.56
C LEU A 77 8.76 -6.36 6.29
N SER A 78 9.02 -6.51 7.58
CA SER A 78 8.23 -7.34 8.49
C SER A 78 7.02 -6.58 9.04
N THR A 79 6.02 -7.30 9.55
CA THR A 79 4.85 -6.69 10.21
C THR A 79 5.25 -5.78 11.38
N ALA A 80 6.26 -6.16 12.17
CA ALA A 80 6.73 -5.35 13.30
C ALA A 80 7.35 -4.02 12.83
N GLU A 81 8.06 -4.02 11.70
CA GLU A 81 8.61 -2.80 11.11
C GLU A 81 7.51 -1.88 10.57
N VAL A 82 6.46 -2.43 9.96
CA VAL A 82 5.29 -1.64 9.53
C VAL A 82 4.62 -0.97 10.73
N GLN A 83 4.46 -1.70 11.84
CA GLN A 83 3.88 -1.15 13.08
C GLN A 83 4.75 -0.04 13.68
N ALA A 84 6.08 -0.23 13.70
CA ALA A 84 7.00 0.79 14.17
C ALA A 84 6.92 2.07 13.31
N LEU A 85 6.90 1.93 11.98
CA LEU A 85 6.77 3.06 11.06
C LEU A 85 5.44 3.81 11.24
N TYR A 86 4.34 3.08 11.41
CA TYR A 86 3.04 3.69 11.70
C TYR A 86 3.09 4.56 12.95
N ASN A 87 3.68 4.05 14.03
CA ASN A 87 3.77 4.77 15.30
C ASN A 87 4.74 5.96 15.28
N MET A 88 5.69 6.00 14.33
CA MET A 88 6.61 7.13 14.16
C MET A 88 5.97 8.33 13.45
N GLY A 89 4.94 8.09 12.63
CA GLY A 89 4.24 9.12 11.86
C GLY A 89 2.94 9.60 12.49
N GLN A 90 2.63 9.18 13.72
CA GLN A 90 1.51 9.68 14.52
C GLN A 90 1.87 10.94 15.32
#